data_AF-A0A3D1BJ79-F1
#
_entry.id   AF-A0A3D1BJ79-F1
#
_cell.length_a   1.000
_cell.length_b   1.000
_cell.length_c   1.000
_cell.angle_alpha   90.00
_cell.angle_beta   90.00
_cell.angle_gamma   90.00
#
_symmetry.space_group_name_H-M   'P 1'
#
loop_
_entity.id
_entity.type
_entity.pdbx_description
1 polymer ?
#
loop_
_entity_poly.entity_id
_entity_poly.type
_entity_poly.pdbx_seq_one_letter_code
_entity_poly.pdbx_strand_id
1 'polypeptide(L)'
;MRGKRAKVRKQALDRKYKNPIIGRLINKVMQGGKKSIAEELVYKAVEGGASKAKVEVVDFVNQVIDNVRPALELRARRVGGANYQVPIPVSIIRQETLAVRWIVDIARSKSGKSFDK
;
A
#
# COMPACT_ATOMS: atom_id res chain seq x y z
N MET A 1 4.96 -20.93 8.47
CA MET A 1 4.59 -22.30 8.04
C MET A 1 5.89 -23.03 7.68
N ARG A 2 6.18 -24.16 8.34
CA ARG A 2 7.46 -24.90 8.21
C ARG A 2 7.55 -25.82 6.96
N GLY A 3 6.58 -25.77 6.06
CA GLY A 3 6.53 -26.59 4.83
C GLY A 3 6.80 -25.81 3.52
N LYS A 4 6.53 -26.45 2.38
CA LYS A 4 6.70 -25.86 1.04
C LYS A 4 5.98 -24.51 0.95
N ARG A 5 6.69 -23.48 0.49
CA ARG A 5 6.11 -22.14 0.31
C ARG A 5 5.00 -22.19 -0.74
N ALA A 6 3.85 -21.61 -0.41
CA ALA A 6 2.76 -21.45 -1.36
C ALA A 6 3.18 -20.53 -2.52
N LYS A 7 2.67 -20.81 -3.72
CA LYS A 7 2.92 -19.99 -4.91
C LYS A 7 2.29 -18.61 -4.74
N VAL A 8 3.07 -17.56 -4.99
CA VAL A 8 2.58 -16.18 -4.95
C VAL A 8 1.57 -15.97 -6.08
N ARG A 9 0.39 -15.45 -5.74
CA ARG A 9 -0.66 -15.11 -6.72
C ARG A 9 -0.32 -13.77 -7.38
N LYS A 10 -0.32 -13.72 -8.72
CA LYS A 10 -0.22 -12.46 -9.46
C LYS A 10 -1.58 -11.75 -9.40
N GLN A 11 -1.59 -10.50 -8.95
CA GLN A 11 -2.82 -9.71 -8.89
C GLN A 11 -3.14 -9.13 -10.27
N ALA A 12 -4.42 -8.96 -10.55
CA ALA A 12 -4.88 -8.26 -11.74
C ALA A 12 -4.44 -6.79 -11.69
N LEU A 13 -4.09 -6.26 -12.86
CA LEU A 13 -3.77 -4.84 -13.01
C LEU A 13 -5.03 -3.98 -12.87
N ASP A 14 -4.80 -2.70 -12.63
CA ASP A 14 -5.87 -1.71 -12.61
C ASP A 14 -6.58 -1.59 -13.97
N ARG A 15 -7.89 -1.29 -13.97
CA ARG A 15 -8.68 -1.21 -15.21
C ARG A 15 -8.40 0.06 -16.00
N LYS A 16 -8.21 1.20 -15.33
CA LYS A 16 -8.07 2.52 -15.96
C LYS A 16 -6.62 2.81 -16.34
N TYR A 17 -5.71 2.73 -15.37
CA TYR A 17 -4.31 3.12 -15.55
C TYR A 17 -3.37 1.94 -15.80
N LYS A 18 -3.86 0.69 -15.74
CA LYS A 18 -3.07 -0.54 -15.89
C LYS A 18 -1.85 -0.63 -14.95
N ASN A 19 -1.85 0.11 -13.84
CA ASN A 19 -0.76 0.16 -12.88
C ASN A 19 -0.97 -0.86 -11.73
N PRO A 20 0.03 -1.70 -11.38
CA PRO A 20 -0.09 -2.70 -10.31
C PRO A 20 -0.16 -2.11 -8.89
N ILE A 21 0.39 -0.91 -8.66
CA ILE A 21 0.34 -0.22 -7.37
C ILE A 21 -1.09 0.26 -7.09
N ILE A 22 -1.75 0.87 -8.08
CA ILE A 22 -3.14 1.32 -7.98
C ILE A 22 -4.07 0.12 -7.74
N GLY A 23 -3.87 -0.99 -8.47
CA GLY A 23 -4.62 -2.23 -8.23
C GLY A 23 -4.47 -2.77 -6.80
N ARG A 24 -3.25 -2.72 -6.24
CA ARG A 24 -2.99 -3.09 -4.83
C ARG A 24 -3.67 -2.14 -3.83
N LEU A 25 -3.67 -0.84 -4.13
CA LEU A 25 -4.34 0.17 -3.30
C LEU A 25 -5.86 -0.08 -3.26
N ILE A 26 -6.49 -0.29 -4.42
CA ILE A 26 -7.92 -0.64 -4.53
C ILE A 26 -8.24 -1.88 -3.69
N ASN A 27 -7.46 -2.94 -3.84
CA ASN A 27 -7.68 -4.18 -3.08
C ASN A 27 -7.53 -3.99 -1.56
N LYS A 28 -6.64 -3.10 -1.11
CA LYS A 28 -6.43 -2.80 0.32
C LYS A 28 -7.53 -1.89 0.90
N VAL A 29 -8.06 -0.97 0.09
CA VAL A 29 -9.19 -0.10 0.46
C VAL A 29 -10.51 -0.89 0.51
N MET A 30 -10.70 -1.84 -0.41
CA MET A 30 -11.91 -2.64 -0.56
C MET A 30 -12.33 -3.34 0.75
N GLN A 31 -13.63 -3.25 1.05
CA GLN A 31 -14.28 -3.91 2.18
C GLN A 31 -15.52 -4.68 1.69
N GLY A 32 -15.79 -5.84 2.29
CA GLY A 32 -16.95 -6.67 1.94
C GLY A 32 -16.98 -7.13 0.48
N GLY A 33 -15.84 -7.17 -0.22
CA GLY A 33 -15.77 -7.58 -1.62
C GLY A 33 -16.32 -6.56 -2.63
N LYS A 34 -16.65 -5.34 -2.20
CA LYS A 34 -17.26 -4.31 -3.06
C LYS A 34 -16.21 -3.59 -3.93
N LYS A 35 -15.73 -4.27 -4.98
CA LYS A 35 -14.66 -3.75 -5.84
C LYS A 35 -15.04 -2.48 -6.59
N SER A 36 -16.25 -2.40 -7.14
CA SER A 36 -16.71 -1.23 -7.91
C SER A 36 -16.65 0.06 -7.09
N ILE A 37 -17.09 0.00 -5.83
CA ILE A 37 -17.08 1.15 -4.92
C ILE A 37 -15.63 1.53 -4.56
N ALA A 38 -14.78 0.53 -4.29
CA ALA A 38 -13.38 0.78 -3.98
C ALA A 38 -12.62 1.43 -5.15
N GLU A 39 -12.90 1.00 -6.39
CA GLU A 39 -12.35 1.61 -7.60
C GLU A 39 -12.74 3.09 -7.70
N GLU A 40 -14.03 3.41 -7.61
CA GLU A 40 -14.52 4.79 -7.69
C GLU A 40 -13.87 5.71 -6.65
N LEU A 41 -13.83 5.27 -5.39
CA LEU A 41 -13.26 6.03 -4.29
C LEU A 41 -11.75 6.29 -4.47
N VAL A 42 -11.01 5.27 -4.91
CA VAL A 42 -9.56 5.40 -5.13
C VAL A 42 -9.27 6.31 -6.31
N TYR A 43 -10.00 6.20 -7.42
CA TYR A 43 -9.78 7.08 -8.57
C TYR A 43 -10.07 8.53 -8.21
N LYS A 44 -11.21 8.83 -7.57
CA LYS A 44 -11.53 10.19 -7.09
C LYS A 44 -10.43 10.74 -6.19
N ALA A 45 -9.94 9.94 -5.25
CA ALA A 45 -8.90 10.37 -4.31
C ALA A 45 -7.55 10.65 -4.99
N VAL A 46 -7.12 9.78 -5.90
CA VAL A 46 -5.85 9.92 -6.59
C VAL A 46 -5.89 11.06 -7.61
N GLU A 47 -6.99 11.21 -8.36
CA GLU A 47 -7.19 12.33 -9.27
C GLU A 47 -7.19 13.67 -8.52
N GLY A 48 -7.91 13.75 -7.39
CA GLY A 48 -7.91 14.95 -6.56
C GLY A 48 -6.53 15.29 -5.98
N GLY A 49 -5.70 14.28 -5.66
CA GLY A 49 -4.31 14.48 -5.24
C GLY A 49 -3.41 14.95 -6.38
N ALA A 50 -3.51 14.30 -7.54
CA ALA A 50 -2.75 14.62 -8.74
C ALA A 50 -3.06 16.03 -9.27
N SER A 51 -4.33 16.44 -9.28
CA SER A 51 -4.73 17.81 -9.67
C SER A 51 -4.13 18.88 -8.76
N LYS A 52 -4.01 18.62 -7.45
CA LYS A 52 -3.36 19.55 -6.50
C LYS A 52 -1.86 19.62 -6.73
N ALA A 53 -1.23 18.49 -7.03
CA ALA A 53 0.20 18.42 -7.34
C ALA A 53 0.54 18.93 -8.76
N LYS A 54 -0.46 19.04 -9.65
CA LYS A 54 -0.30 19.34 -11.08
C LYS A 54 0.61 18.35 -11.82
N VAL A 55 0.51 17.07 -11.45
CA VAL A 55 1.28 15.97 -12.05
C VAL A 55 0.31 14.92 -12.57
N GLU A 56 0.73 14.10 -13.52
CA GLU A 56 -0.05 12.94 -13.96
C GLU A 56 -0.32 11.97 -12.81
N VAL A 57 -1.48 11.30 -12.85
CA VAL A 57 -1.95 10.39 -11.80
C VAL A 57 -0.96 9.26 -11.51
N VAL A 58 -0.38 8.67 -12.56
CA VAL A 58 0.54 7.54 -12.41
C VAL A 58 1.83 7.97 -11.71
N ASP A 59 2.40 9.09 -12.14
CA ASP A 59 3.64 9.62 -11.58
C ASP A 59 3.43 10.11 -10.15
N PHE A 60 2.30 10.75 -9.87
CA PHE A 60 1.92 11.13 -8.52
C PHE A 60 1.89 9.93 -7.56
N VAL A 61 1.26 8.82 -7.97
CA VAL A 61 1.20 7.61 -7.13
C VAL A 61 2.58 7.01 -6.93
N ASN A 62 3.41 6.93 -7.97
CA ASN A 62 4.77 6.39 -7.87
C ASN A 62 5.61 7.24 -6.90
N GLN A 63 5.59 8.56 -7.05
CA GLN A 63 6.32 9.49 -6.19
C GLN A 63 5.86 9.40 -4.72
N VAL A 64 4.55 9.28 -4.47
CA VAL A 64 4.02 9.10 -3.11
C VAL A 64 4.52 7.79 -2.50
N ILE A 65 4.49 6.68 -3.24
CA ILE A 65 5.01 5.40 -2.75
C ILE A 65 6.51 5.46 -2.49
N ASP A 66 7.27 6.15 -3.35
CA ASP A 66 8.71 6.31 -3.17
C ASP A 66 9.10 7.14 -1.95
N ASN A 67 8.23 8.04 -1.50
CA ASN A 67 8.44 8.79 -0.26
C ASN A 67 8.08 7.97 0.99
N VAL A 68 7.13 7.04 0.91
CA VAL A 68 6.61 6.29 2.07
C VAL A 68 7.33 4.96 2.29
N ARG A 69 7.98 4.41 1.26
CA ARG A 69 8.69 3.12 1.31
C ARG A 69 9.81 3.09 2.37
N PRO A 70 9.78 2.16 3.33
CA PRO A 70 10.84 2.03 4.32
C PRO A 70 12.04 1.25 3.78
N ALA A 71 13.26 1.74 4.02
CA ALA A 71 14.47 1.00 3.66
C ALA A 71 14.80 -0.15 4.64
N LEU A 72 14.54 0.05 5.93
CA LEU A 72 14.85 -0.87 7.02
C LEU A 72 13.59 -1.19 7.83
N GLU A 73 13.50 -2.42 8.34
CA GLU A 73 12.51 -2.80 9.35
C GLU A 73 13.21 -3.45 10.56
N LEU A 74 12.64 -3.28 11.74
CA LEU A 74 13.08 -3.99 12.93
C LEU A 74 12.44 -5.39 12.96
N ARG A 75 13.26 -6.42 13.20
CA ARG A 75 12.78 -7.76 13.51
C ARG A 75 13.28 -8.22 14.86
N ALA A 76 12.41 -8.88 15.61
CA ALA A 76 12.78 -9.50 16.88
C ALA A 76 13.74 -10.68 16.65
N ARG A 77 14.89 -10.66 17.32
CA ARG A 77 15.89 -11.73 17.35
C ARG A 77 16.25 -12.05 18.80
N ARG A 78 16.21 -13.33 19.16
CA ARG A 78 16.56 -13.78 20.52
C ARG A 78 18.06 -14.05 20.62
N VAL A 79 18.72 -13.46 21.62
CA VAL A 79 20.15 -13.62 21.90
C VAL A 79 20.34 -13.70 23.41
N GLY A 80 21.02 -14.73 23.91
CA GLY A 80 21.37 -14.85 25.34
C GLY A 80 20.18 -14.83 26.31
N GLY A 81 18.99 -15.27 25.88
CA GLY A 81 17.78 -15.28 26.72
C GLY A 81 16.89 -14.03 26.62
N ALA A 82 17.38 -12.93 26.04
CA ALA A 82 16.62 -11.70 25.79
C ALA A 82 16.21 -11.56 24.31
N ASN A 83 15.19 -10.75 24.04
CA ASN A 83 14.72 -10.44 22.68
C ASN A 83 15.18 -9.04 22.28
N TYR A 84 15.93 -8.93 21.19
CA TYR A 84 16.44 -7.67 20.65
C TYR A 84 15.77 -7.33 19.33
N GLN A 85 15.59 -6.04 19.05
CA GLN A 85 15.14 -5.56 17.74
C GLN A 85 16.35 -5.34 16.85
N VAL A 86 16.47 -6.12 15.79
CA VAL A 86 17.60 -6.06 14.84
C VAL A 86 17.11 -5.43 13.53
N PRO A 87 17.73 -4.33 13.05
CA PRO A 87 17.42 -3.74 11.75
C PRO A 87 17.80 -4.66 10.60
N ILE A 88 16.90 -4.81 9.62
CA ILE A 88 17.10 -5.63 8.43
C ILE A 88 16.60 -4.85 7.19
N PRO A 89 17.30 -4.91 6.05
CA PRO A 89 16.82 -4.31 4.80
C PRO A 89 15.51 -4.96 4.35
N VAL A 90 14.56 -4.11 3.96
CA VAL A 90 13.25 -4.54 3.48
C VAL A 90 13.33 -4.83 2.00
N SER A 91 12.77 -5.96 1.55
CA SER A 91 12.70 -6.27 0.11
C SER A 91 11.73 -5.33 -0.62
N ILE A 92 12.02 -4.97 -1.88
CA ILE A 92 11.26 -3.98 -2.67
C ILE A 92 9.74 -4.26 -2.66
N ILE A 93 9.34 -5.51 -2.91
CA ILE A 93 7.92 -5.93 -2.90
C ILE A 93 7.26 -5.65 -1.54
N ARG A 94 7.99 -5.87 -0.45
CA ARG A 94 7.51 -5.61 0.91
C ARG A 94 7.50 -4.12 1.21
N GLN A 95 8.46 -3.34 0.71
CA GLN A 95 8.48 -1.88 0.85
C GLN A 95 7.20 -1.26 0.28
N GLU A 96 6.86 -1.61 -0.97
CA GLU A 96 5.62 -1.14 -1.62
C GLU A 96 4.37 -1.58 -0.85
N THR A 97 4.35 -2.82 -0.36
CA THR A 97 3.20 -3.36 0.39
C THR A 97 3.02 -2.63 1.73
N LEU A 98 4.11 -2.29 2.42
CA LEU A 98 4.08 -1.52 3.66
C LEU A 98 3.65 -0.08 3.39
N ALA A 99 4.15 0.54 2.33
CA ALA A 99 3.76 1.90 1.95
C ALA A 99 2.26 2.01 1.69
N VAL A 100 1.70 1.14 0.83
CA VAL A 100 0.26 1.08 0.56
C VAL A 100 -0.54 0.82 1.84
N ARG A 101 -0.04 -0.05 2.71
CA ARG A 101 -0.70 -0.35 3.99
C ARG A 101 -0.78 0.88 4.89
N TRP A 102 0.34 1.57 5.11
CA TRP A 102 0.38 2.74 5.99
C TRP A 102 -0.51 3.87 5.49
N ILE A 103 -0.51 4.14 4.17
CA ILE A 103 -1.38 5.15 3.58
C ILE A 103 -2.85 4.86 3.90
N VAL A 104 -3.30 3.62 3.68
CA VAL A 104 -4.70 3.24 3.93
C VAL A 104 -5.03 3.23 5.42
N ASP A 105 -4.13 2.70 6.25
CA ASP A 105 -4.37 2.58 7.69
C ASP A 105 -4.42 3.99 8.35
N ILE A 106 -3.55 4.91 7.93
CA ILE A 106 -3.58 6.32 8.37
C ILE A 106 -4.86 7.01 7.88
N ALA A 107 -5.22 6.85 6.61
CA ALA A 107 -6.45 7.43 6.05
C ALA A 107 -7.70 6.98 6.81
N ARG A 108 -7.73 5.72 7.28
CA ARG A 108 -8.82 5.17 8.10
C ARG A 108 -8.81 5.67 9.55
N SER A 109 -7.62 5.93 10.10
CA SER A 109 -7.48 6.45 11.46
C SER A 109 -7.87 7.92 11.60
N LYS A 110 -7.87 8.66 10.49
CA LYS A 110 -8.19 10.09 10.47
C LYS A 110 -9.65 10.34 10.84
N SER A 111 -9.88 11.28 11.77
CA SER A 111 -11.22 11.76 12.11
C SER A 111 -11.79 12.66 11.00
N GLY A 112 -13.07 12.49 10.68
CA GLY A 112 -13.80 13.31 9.71
C GLY A 112 -14.49 12.49 8.62
N LYS A 113 -14.84 13.15 7.51
CA LYS A 113 -15.41 12.46 6.35
C LYS A 113 -14.35 11.56 5.71
N SER A 114 -14.66 10.27 5.56
CA SER A 114 -13.69 9.27 5.08
C SER A 114 -13.37 9.43 3.60
N PHE A 115 -14.40 9.68 2.78
CA PHE A 115 -14.26 9.97 1.36
C PHE A 115 -15.17 11.12 0.96
N ASP A 116 -14.77 11.86 -0.07
CA ASP A 116 -15.63 12.86 -0.70
C ASP A 116 -16.79 12.14 -1.40
N LYS A 117 -17.98 12.73 -1.35
CA LYS A 117 -19.16 12.20 -2.06
C LYS A 117 -19.04 12.48 -3.55
#